data_AF-A0A931L699-F1
#
_entry.id   AF-A0A931L699-F1
#
_cell.length_a   1.000
_cell.length_b   1.000
_cell.length_c   1.000
_cell.angle_alpha   90.00
_cell.angle_beta   90.00
_cell.angle_gamma   90.00
#
_symmetry.space_group_name_H-M   'P 1'
#
loop_
_entity.id
_entity.type
_entity.pdbx_description
1 polymer ?
#
loop_
_entity_poly.entity_id
_entity_poly.type
_entity_poly.pdbx_seq_one_letter_code
_entity_poly.pdbx_strand_id
1 'polypeptide(L)'
;METRAHYVLIGGAVLAAIGLAFLFVLFLAGGRSEYDEYVVIFDGNASGLSEGSAVRFNGVQKGEVKELTIDPEDPEIVRALIRVDNDTPVKTDTVAKLELAGFTGLAIIQLEGGSKGAQKLKEVGRPPQSILAQSGGLAAFLDGSGEIVARVNQLLSEENTETITNILHSLETTAAAVADNDEAIRATIQNTATFTEGLANASERLDRITLSLDKLLADDAPEAVAEAKATLSDLRVLIASLQGVVDENAEPLAIFAEQGLSQVGPTFVEARRTLRTLDQILREIDRDPRGYLLGESTPQHQGGGE
;
A
#
# COMPACT_ATOMS: atom_id res chain seq x y z
N MET A 1 -61.24 -63.90 -0.85
CA MET A 1 -60.15 -63.89 -1.85
C MET A 1 -59.95 -62.44 -2.28
N GLU A 2 -59.07 -61.67 -1.63
CA GLU A 2 -58.78 -60.28 -2.05
C GLU A 2 -57.30 -59.93 -1.78
N THR A 3 -56.42 -60.32 -2.70
CA THR A 3 -54.99 -59.96 -2.66
C THR A 3 -54.42 -59.70 -4.06
N ARG A 4 -55.19 -59.07 -4.96
CA ARG A 4 -54.69 -58.70 -6.30
C ARG A 4 -54.88 -57.22 -6.70
N ALA A 5 -55.19 -56.33 -5.75
CA ALA A 5 -55.40 -54.90 -6.04
C ALA A 5 -54.17 -54.00 -5.78
N HIS A 6 -53.16 -54.46 -5.03
CA HIS A 6 -52.03 -53.60 -4.64
C HIS A 6 -50.90 -53.54 -5.68
N TYR A 7 -50.70 -54.57 -6.51
CA TYR A 7 -49.63 -54.56 -7.52
C TYR A 7 -49.83 -53.52 -8.62
N VAL A 8 -51.08 -53.20 -8.96
CA VAL A 8 -51.41 -52.16 -9.94
C VAL A 8 -51.14 -50.77 -9.37
N LEU A 9 -51.45 -50.53 -8.09
CA LEU A 9 -51.13 -49.29 -7.39
C LEU A 9 -49.62 -49.09 -7.22
N ILE A 10 -48.90 -50.14 -6.83
CA ILE A 10 -47.44 -50.11 -6.69
C ILE A 10 -46.78 -49.91 -8.05
N GLY A 11 -47.22 -50.64 -9.09
CA GLY A 11 -46.73 -50.46 -10.46
C GLY A 11 -47.00 -49.05 -11.00
N GLY A 12 -48.18 -48.50 -10.73
CA GLY A 12 -48.54 -47.12 -11.09
C GLY A 12 -47.66 -46.08 -10.38
N ALA A 13 -47.40 -46.26 -9.08
CA ALA A 13 -46.52 -45.37 -8.32
C ALA A 13 -45.07 -45.42 -8.82
N VAL A 14 -44.55 -46.60 -9.18
CA VAL A 14 -43.21 -46.75 -9.75
C VAL A 14 -43.13 -46.09 -11.13
N LEU A 15 -44.13 -46.28 -11.99
CA LEU A 15 -44.17 -45.61 -13.30
C LEU A 15 -44.27 -44.09 -13.18
N ALA A 16 -45.08 -43.60 -12.23
CA ALA A 16 -45.16 -42.16 -11.93
C ALA A 16 -43.82 -41.62 -11.43
N ALA A 17 -43.13 -42.34 -10.53
CA ALA A 17 -41.82 -41.95 -10.03
C ALA A 17 -40.76 -41.91 -11.14
N ILE A 18 -40.77 -42.89 -12.06
CA ILE A 18 -39.88 -42.89 -13.24
C ILE A 18 -40.20 -41.70 -14.15
N GLY A 19 -41.48 -41.41 -14.40
CA GLY A 19 -41.90 -40.26 -15.20
C GLY A 19 -41.48 -38.93 -14.57
N LEU A 20 -41.63 -38.78 -13.26
CA LEU A 20 -41.19 -37.59 -12.52
C LEU A 20 -39.67 -37.44 -12.53
N ALA A 21 -38.93 -38.53 -12.34
CA ALA A 21 -37.47 -38.53 -12.45
C ALA A 21 -37.01 -38.14 -13.85
N PHE A 22 -37.68 -38.64 -14.89
CA PHE A 22 -37.39 -38.27 -16.27
C PHE A 22 -37.67 -36.78 -16.54
N LEU A 23 -38.82 -36.26 -16.09
CA LEU A 23 -39.14 -34.84 -16.19
C LEU A 23 -38.16 -33.97 -15.40
N PHE A 24 -37.69 -34.44 -14.25
CA PHE A 24 -36.70 -33.74 -13.43
C PHE A 24 -35.33 -33.68 -14.12
N VAL A 25 -34.90 -34.76 -14.79
CA VAL A 25 -33.68 -34.77 -15.61
C VAL A 25 -33.81 -33.81 -16.80
N LEU A 26 -34.96 -33.80 -17.49
CA LEU A 26 -35.21 -32.85 -18.58
C LEU A 26 -35.24 -31.39 -18.09
N PHE A 27 -35.81 -31.16 -16.92
CA PHE A 27 -35.82 -29.84 -16.29
C PHE A 27 -34.41 -29.34 -15.98
N LEU A 28 -33.54 -30.20 -15.43
CA LEU A 28 -32.13 -29.89 -15.20
C LEU A 28 -31.35 -29.67 -16.51
N ALA A 29 -31.69 -30.40 -17.58
CA ALA A 29 -31.08 -30.23 -18.89
C ALA A 29 -31.56 -28.97 -19.64
N GLY A 30 -32.69 -28.39 -19.24
CA GLY A 30 -33.33 -27.24 -19.90
C GLY A 30 -32.72 -25.88 -19.57
N GLY A 31 -31.82 -25.78 -18.60
CA GLY A 31 -31.08 -24.55 -18.27
C GLY A 31 -29.97 -24.25 -19.28
N ARG A 32 -30.32 -24.05 -20.55
CA ARG A 32 -29.37 -23.68 -21.59
C ARG A 32 -29.16 -22.16 -21.55
N SER A 33 -28.19 -21.69 -20.77
CA SER A 33 -27.66 -20.33 -20.99
C SER A 33 -27.15 -20.28 -22.43
N GLU A 34 -27.62 -19.31 -23.19
CA GLU A 34 -27.06 -19.01 -24.51
C GLU A 34 -25.66 -18.42 -24.29
N TYR A 35 -24.64 -19.20 -24.67
CA TYR A 35 -23.25 -18.78 -24.64
C TYR A 35 -22.81 -18.40 -26.04
N ASP A 36 -22.07 -17.30 -26.13
CA ASP A 36 -21.30 -16.95 -27.32
C ASP A 36 -19.91 -17.60 -27.21
N GLU A 37 -19.44 -18.25 -28.28
CA GLU A 37 -18.12 -18.89 -28.33
C GLU A 37 -17.10 -18.00 -29.04
N TYR A 38 -15.93 -17.85 -28.41
CA TYR A 38 -14.80 -17.07 -28.93
C TYR A 38 -13.52 -17.91 -28.83
N VAL A 39 -12.58 -17.70 -29.74
CA VAL A 39 -11.24 -18.30 -29.65
C VAL A 39 -10.28 -17.24 -29.18
N VAL A 40 -9.60 -17.47 -28.07
CA VAL A 40 -8.50 -16.62 -27.62
C VAL A 40 -7.20 -17.21 -28.13
N ILE A 41 -6.41 -16.39 -28.82
CA ILE A 41 -5.11 -16.79 -29.40
C ILE A 41 -4.01 -16.22 -28.52
N PHE A 42 -3.18 -17.08 -27.93
CA PHE A 42 -2.00 -16.71 -27.14
C PHE A 42 -0.74 -16.95 -27.96
N ASP A 43 0.04 -15.89 -28.19
CA ASP A 43 1.43 -15.97 -28.66
C ASP A 43 2.32 -16.33 -27.46
N GLY A 44 2.62 -17.62 -27.30
CA GLY A 44 3.48 -18.15 -26.24
C GLY A 44 2.74 -18.92 -25.14
N ASN A 45 3.24 -18.82 -23.91
CA ASN A 45 2.90 -19.73 -22.83
C ASN A 45 1.54 -19.43 -22.15
N ALA A 46 0.58 -20.35 -22.25
CA ALA A 46 -0.68 -20.34 -21.51
C ALA A 46 -0.61 -21.08 -20.15
N SER A 47 0.51 -20.97 -19.44
CA SER A 47 0.76 -21.71 -18.20
C SER A 47 -0.28 -21.41 -17.13
N GLY A 48 -0.75 -22.47 -16.47
CA GLY A 48 -1.74 -22.39 -15.40
C GLY A 48 -3.18 -22.27 -15.90
N LEU A 49 -3.40 -22.20 -17.22
CA LEU A 49 -4.73 -22.26 -17.82
C LEU A 49 -5.13 -23.71 -18.05
N SER A 50 -6.36 -24.06 -17.71
CA SER A 50 -6.94 -25.38 -17.95
C SER A 50 -8.37 -25.27 -18.44
N GLU A 51 -8.93 -26.38 -18.92
CA GLU A 51 -10.37 -26.50 -19.14
C GLU A 51 -11.12 -26.17 -17.83
N GLY A 52 -12.19 -25.39 -17.94
CA GLY A 52 -12.94 -24.86 -16.79
C GLY A 52 -12.32 -23.63 -16.11
N SER A 53 -11.16 -23.14 -16.54
CA SER A 53 -10.62 -21.86 -16.05
C SER A 53 -11.62 -20.73 -16.25
N ALA A 54 -11.77 -19.86 -15.26
CA ALA A 54 -12.73 -18.77 -15.31
C ALA A 54 -12.36 -17.74 -16.37
N VAL A 55 -13.36 -17.24 -17.08
CA VAL A 55 -13.25 -16.08 -17.97
C VAL A 55 -13.97 -14.91 -17.32
N ARG A 56 -13.26 -13.80 -17.14
CA ARG A 56 -13.77 -12.57 -16.54
C ARG A 56 -13.83 -11.46 -17.58
N PHE A 57 -14.81 -10.58 -17.45
CA PHE A 57 -14.91 -9.35 -18.21
C PHE A 57 -14.87 -8.17 -17.22
N ASN A 58 -13.86 -7.31 -17.35
CA ASN A 58 -13.58 -6.22 -16.39
C ASN A 58 -13.71 -6.65 -14.92
N GLY A 59 -13.09 -7.77 -14.54
CA GLY A 59 -13.11 -8.32 -13.18
C GLY A 59 -14.33 -9.16 -12.78
N VAL A 60 -15.40 -9.22 -13.60
CA VAL A 60 -16.60 -10.01 -13.30
C VAL A 60 -16.58 -11.33 -14.07
N GLN A 61 -16.79 -12.46 -13.40
CA GLN A 61 -16.86 -13.76 -14.07
C GLN A 61 -18.10 -13.84 -14.96
N LYS A 62 -17.85 -14.15 -16.24
CA LYS A 62 -18.85 -14.15 -17.32
C LYS A 62 -18.74 -15.35 -18.25
N GLY A 63 -17.85 -16.28 -17.96
CA GLY A 63 -17.62 -17.44 -18.78
C GLY A 63 -16.57 -18.38 -18.23
N GLU A 64 -16.16 -19.32 -19.07
CA GLU A 64 -15.11 -20.29 -18.78
C GLU A 64 -14.44 -20.78 -20.06
N VAL A 65 -13.25 -21.37 -19.89
CA VAL A 65 -12.53 -22.08 -20.96
C VAL A 65 -13.19 -23.43 -21.20
N LYS A 66 -13.64 -23.65 -22.43
CA LYS A 66 -14.26 -24.91 -22.87
C LYS A 66 -13.21 -25.91 -23.33
N GLU A 67 -12.21 -25.45 -24.07
CA GLU A 67 -11.18 -26.32 -24.65
C GLU A 67 -9.87 -25.54 -24.81
N LEU A 68 -8.74 -26.24 -24.66
CA LEU A 68 -7.40 -25.70 -24.88
C LEU A 68 -6.65 -26.57 -25.89
N THR A 69 -6.24 -25.98 -27.01
CA THR A 69 -5.52 -26.68 -28.07
C THR A 69 -4.26 -25.92 -28.47
N ILE A 70 -3.27 -26.65 -28.96
CA ILE A 70 -2.07 -26.07 -29.59
C ILE A 70 -2.34 -26.00 -31.09
N ASP A 71 -1.95 -24.90 -31.74
CA ASP A 71 -2.16 -24.76 -33.17
C ASP A 71 -1.34 -25.83 -33.94
N PRO A 72 -1.95 -26.56 -34.88
CA PRO A 72 -1.26 -27.64 -35.60
C PRO A 72 -0.21 -27.14 -36.60
N GLU A 73 -0.30 -25.87 -37.05
CA GLU A 73 0.66 -25.27 -37.98
C GLU A 73 1.80 -24.55 -37.24
N ASP A 74 1.50 -24.00 -36.06
CA ASP A 74 2.48 -23.32 -35.20
C ASP A 74 2.36 -23.74 -33.71
N PRO A 75 3.24 -24.63 -33.22
CA PRO A 75 3.20 -25.10 -31.83
C PRO A 75 3.45 -24.03 -30.76
N GLU A 76 3.93 -22.84 -31.13
CA GLU A 76 4.13 -21.72 -30.20
C GLU A 76 2.80 -21.00 -29.88
N ILE A 77 1.76 -21.26 -30.68
CA ILE A 77 0.44 -20.65 -30.53
C ILE A 77 -0.51 -21.57 -29.77
N VAL A 78 -1.09 -21.05 -28.70
CA VAL A 78 -2.12 -21.75 -27.92
C VAL A 78 -3.49 -21.12 -28.19
N ARG A 79 -4.49 -21.96 -28.48
CA ARG A 79 -5.86 -21.57 -28.79
C ARG A 79 -6.78 -22.04 -27.67
N ALA A 80 -7.35 -21.09 -26.94
CA ALA A 80 -8.36 -21.37 -25.93
C ALA A 80 -9.75 -21.07 -26.51
N LEU A 81 -10.59 -22.10 -26.65
CA LEU A 81 -12.00 -21.93 -26.94
C LEU A 81 -12.71 -21.54 -25.64
N ILE A 82 -13.26 -20.34 -25.59
CA ILE A 82 -14.00 -19.83 -24.44
C ILE A 82 -15.49 -19.74 -24.75
N ARG A 83 -16.30 -19.99 -23.72
CA ARG A 83 -17.73 -19.70 -23.74
C ARG A 83 -18.01 -18.54 -22.80
N VAL A 84 -18.73 -17.53 -23.29
CA VAL A 84 -19.05 -16.31 -22.55
C VAL A 84 -20.55 -16.08 -22.63
N ASP A 85 -21.16 -15.63 -21.53
CA ASP A 85 -22.59 -15.31 -21.49
C ASP A 85 -22.97 -14.34 -22.63
N ASN A 86 -24.05 -14.62 -23.38
CA ASN A 86 -24.47 -13.80 -24.53
C ASN A 86 -24.78 -12.32 -24.17
N ASP A 87 -25.06 -12.03 -22.90
CA ASP A 87 -25.27 -10.69 -22.36
C ASP A 87 -23.97 -9.87 -22.25
N THR A 88 -22.82 -10.52 -22.39
CA THR A 88 -21.51 -9.88 -22.22
C THR A 88 -21.16 -9.03 -23.44
N PRO A 89 -20.83 -7.74 -23.24
CA PRO A 89 -20.55 -6.82 -24.35
C PRO A 89 -19.12 -7.00 -24.89
N VAL A 90 -18.81 -8.16 -25.47
CA VAL A 90 -17.55 -8.40 -26.18
C VAL A 90 -17.56 -7.65 -27.51
N LYS A 91 -16.55 -6.80 -27.72
CA LYS A 91 -16.44 -5.88 -28.85
C LYS A 91 -15.15 -6.08 -29.62
N THR A 92 -15.02 -5.45 -30.78
CA THR A 92 -13.83 -5.54 -31.64
C THR A 92 -12.55 -5.01 -31.00
N ASP A 93 -12.68 -4.15 -29.99
CA ASP A 93 -11.58 -3.63 -29.19
C ASP A 93 -11.33 -4.43 -27.91
N THR A 94 -12.03 -5.56 -27.71
CA THR A 94 -11.82 -6.42 -26.54
C THR A 94 -10.53 -7.19 -26.71
N VAL A 95 -9.68 -7.11 -25.70
CA VAL A 95 -8.41 -7.84 -25.61
C VAL A 95 -8.48 -8.85 -24.48
N ALA A 96 -7.85 -9.99 -24.66
CA ALA A 96 -7.73 -11.00 -23.61
C ALA A 96 -6.37 -10.85 -22.93
N LYS A 97 -6.33 -11.02 -21.62
CA LYS A 97 -5.11 -11.11 -20.82
C LYS A 97 -5.15 -12.37 -19.99
N LEU A 98 -3.99 -12.98 -19.80
CA LEU A 98 -3.81 -14.08 -18.85
C LEU A 98 -3.47 -13.47 -17.48
N GLU A 99 -4.24 -13.78 -16.45
CA GLU A 99 -3.95 -13.33 -15.08
C GLU A 99 -3.91 -14.51 -14.12
N LEU A 100 -3.07 -14.43 -13.09
CA LEU A 100 -3.02 -15.43 -12.03
C LEU A 100 -4.00 -15.05 -10.91
N ALA A 101 -4.96 -15.92 -10.65
CA ALA A 101 -5.97 -15.73 -9.62
C ALA A 101 -5.56 -16.41 -8.30
N GLY A 102 -5.52 -15.61 -7.23
CA GLY A 102 -5.30 -16.08 -5.87
C GLY A 102 -3.88 -16.57 -5.59
N PHE A 103 -3.66 -17.05 -4.37
CA PHE A 103 -2.36 -17.55 -3.91
C PHE A 103 -2.01 -18.94 -4.46
N THR A 104 -2.98 -19.62 -5.08
CA THR A 104 -2.79 -20.96 -5.68
C THR A 104 -2.17 -20.89 -7.08
N GLY A 105 -2.08 -19.70 -7.69
CA GLY A 105 -1.43 -19.51 -8.99
C GLY A 105 -2.20 -20.12 -10.17
N LEU A 106 -3.52 -20.30 -10.06
CA LEU A 106 -4.34 -20.74 -11.19
C LEU A 106 -4.55 -19.59 -12.16
N ALA A 107 -4.37 -19.83 -13.46
CA ALA A 107 -4.56 -18.78 -14.45
C ALA A 107 -6.03 -18.67 -14.88
N ILE A 108 -6.44 -17.43 -15.12
CA ILE A 108 -7.75 -17.04 -15.62
C ILE A 108 -7.59 -16.15 -16.85
N ILE A 109 -8.63 -16.07 -17.67
CA ILE A 109 -8.68 -15.16 -18.81
C ILE A 109 -9.44 -13.91 -18.39
N GLN A 110 -8.77 -12.76 -18.46
CA GLN A 110 -9.35 -11.45 -18.22
C GLN A 110 -9.58 -10.74 -19.56
N LEU A 111 -10.83 -10.60 -19.95
CA LEU A 111 -11.28 -9.76 -21.07
C LEU A 111 -11.38 -8.32 -20.60
N GLU A 112 -10.72 -7.42 -21.32
CA GLU A 112 -10.77 -5.97 -21.11
C GLU A 112 -11.18 -5.26 -22.40
N GLY A 113 -11.89 -4.15 -22.27
CA GLY A 113 -12.33 -3.33 -23.41
C GLY A 113 -13.83 -3.05 -23.37
N GLY A 114 -14.42 -2.83 -24.55
CA GLY A 114 -15.84 -2.54 -24.69
C GLY A 114 -16.16 -1.04 -24.83
N SER A 115 -15.26 -0.26 -25.42
CA SER A 115 -15.44 1.19 -25.59
C SER A 115 -16.79 1.52 -26.25
N LYS A 116 -17.40 2.66 -25.89
CA LYS A 116 -18.78 2.99 -26.29
C LYS A 116 -18.99 3.04 -27.81
N GLY A 117 -17.93 3.28 -28.59
CA GLY A 117 -17.98 3.37 -30.06
C GLY A 117 -17.62 2.10 -30.83
N ALA A 118 -17.09 1.06 -30.18
CA ALA A 118 -16.72 -0.19 -30.87
C ALA A 118 -17.96 -1.04 -31.20
N GLN A 119 -17.90 -1.78 -32.32
CA GLN A 119 -18.94 -2.73 -32.72
C GLN A 119 -18.80 -4.04 -31.94
N LYS A 120 -19.91 -4.77 -31.74
CA LYS A 120 -19.87 -6.09 -31.10
C LYS A 120 -19.09 -7.07 -31.98
N LEU A 121 -18.19 -7.84 -31.37
CA LEU A 121 -17.31 -8.75 -32.13
C LEU A 121 -18.12 -9.84 -32.85
N LYS A 122 -19.24 -10.28 -32.27
CA LYS A 122 -20.15 -11.24 -32.88
C LYS A 122 -20.81 -10.77 -34.19
N GLU A 123 -20.78 -9.48 -34.49
CA GLU A 123 -21.38 -8.89 -35.69
C GLU A 123 -20.37 -8.73 -36.84
N VAL A 124 -19.08 -8.94 -36.58
CA VAL A 124 -17.99 -8.65 -37.51
C VAL A 124 -17.19 -9.93 -37.79
N GLY A 125 -17.66 -10.78 -38.72
CA GLY A 125 -16.90 -11.94 -39.23
C GLY A 125 -17.60 -13.30 -39.15
N ARG A 126 -16.85 -14.38 -39.39
CA ARG A 126 -17.34 -15.76 -39.29
C ARG A 126 -16.97 -16.36 -37.93
N PRO A 127 -17.92 -17.00 -37.21
CA PRO A 127 -17.62 -17.65 -35.93
C PRO A 127 -16.76 -18.92 -36.09
N PRO A 128 -15.96 -19.28 -35.08
CA PRO A 128 -15.75 -18.53 -33.84
C PRO A 128 -14.78 -17.35 -34.05
N GLN A 129 -15.11 -16.21 -33.45
CA GLN A 129 -14.33 -14.98 -33.58
C GLN A 129 -13.06 -15.07 -32.72
N SER A 130 -11.93 -14.59 -33.26
CA SER A 130 -10.66 -14.61 -32.55
C SER A 130 -10.43 -13.34 -31.73
N ILE A 131 -10.07 -13.49 -30.46
CA ILE A 131 -9.58 -12.42 -29.59
C ILE A 131 -8.07 -12.63 -29.44
N LEU A 132 -7.29 -11.62 -29.76
CA LEU A 132 -5.84 -11.67 -29.52
C LEU A 132 -5.58 -11.53 -28.02
N ALA A 133 -4.85 -12.49 -27.48
CA ALA A 133 -4.33 -12.35 -26.13
C ALA A 133 -3.10 -11.46 -26.15
N GLN A 134 -3.03 -10.56 -25.19
CA GLN A 134 -1.82 -9.86 -24.85
C GLN A 134 -1.22 -10.54 -23.64
N SER A 135 0.08 -10.83 -23.72
CA SER A 135 0.88 -11.40 -22.63
C SER A 135 0.95 -10.40 -21.48
N GLY A 136 -0.08 -10.40 -20.62
CA GLY A 136 -0.15 -9.62 -19.40
C GLY A 136 0.56 -10.35 -18.27
N GLY A 137 1.88 -10.26 -18.20
CA GLY A 137 2.63 -10.92 -17.13
C GLY A 137 4.10 -10.56 -17.11
N LEU A 138 4.78 -10.95 -16.03
CA LEU A 138 6.20 -10.78 -15.73
C LEU A 138 7.15 -11.01 -16.93
N ALA A 139 6.77 -11.80 -17.93
CA ALA A 139 7.53 -12.00 -19.16
C ALA A 139 7.70 -10.71 -20.00
N ALA A 140 6.65 -9.89 -20.16
CA ALA A 140 6.74 -8.58 -20.81
C ALA A 140 7.59 -7.58 -19.99
N PHE A 141 7.71 -7.81 -18.68
CA PHE A 141 8.59 -7.07 -17.78
C PHE A 141 10.07 -7.50 -17.90
N LEU A 142 10.33 -8.76 -18.27
CA LEU A 142 11.69 -9.31 -18.43
C LEU A 142 12.28 -9.04 -19.83
N ASP A 143 11.46 -8.96 -20.88
CA ASP A 143 11.91 -8.54 -22.22
C ASP A 143 12.35 -7.05 -22.26
N GLY A 144 11.88 -6.22 -21.31
CA GLY A 144 12.31 -4.83 -21.12
C GLY A 144 13.73 -4.64 -20.53
N SER A 145 14.55 -5.69 -20.52
CA SER A 145 15.90 -5.68 -19.91
C SER A 145 16.85 -4.63 -20.52
N GLY A 146 16.68 -4.25 -21.80
CA GLY A 146 17.45 -3.17 -22.42
C GLY A 146 17.13 -1.77 -21.86
N GLU A 147 15.90 -1.58 -21.39
CA GLU A 147 15.38 -0.30 -20.93
C GLU A 147 15.67 -0.08 -19.44
N ILE A 148 15.80 -1.17 -18.67
CA ILE A 148 16.36 -1.15 -17.33
C ILE A 148 17.85 -0.75 -17.39
N VAL A 149 18.63 -1.27 -18.34
CA VAL A 149 20.04 -0.86 -18.49
C VAL A 149 20.16 0.63 -18.85
N ALA A 150 19.27 1.15 -19.70
CA ALA A 150 19.22 2.58 -20.02
C ALA A 150 18.82 3.45 -18.81
N ARG A 151 17.80 3.03 -18.03
CA ARG A 151 17.38 3.75 -16.82
C ARG A 151 18.40 3.63 -15.69
N VAL A 152 19.07 2.49 -15.54
CA VAL A 152 20.19 2.31 -14.61
C VAL A 152 21.35 3.21 -15.04
N ASN A 153 21.68 3.29 -16.33
CA ASN A 153 22.69 4.23 -16.82
C ASN A 153 22.29 5.70 -16.63
N GLN A 154 20.99 6.02 -16.64
CA GLN A 154 20.50 7.37 -16.36
C GLN A 154 20.53 7.69 -14.86
N LEU A 155 20.25 6.71 -13.98
CA LEU A 155 20.45 6.81 -12.53
C LEU A 155 21.94 6.82 -12.13
N LEU A 156 22.81 6.23 -12.95
CA LEU A 156 24.27 6.25 -12.82
C LEU A 156 24.93 7.32 -13.70
N SER A 157 24.15 8.26 -14.23
CA SER A 157 24.71 9.40 -14.96
C SER A 157 25.59 10.24 -14.03
N GLU A 158 26.54 10.99 -14.59
CA GLU A 158 27.50 11.79 -13.81
C GLU A 158 26.77 12.79 -12.88
N GLU A 159 25.65 13.36 -13.32
CA GLU A 159 24.79 14.28 -12.56
C GLU A 159 24.05 13.59 -11.39
N ASN A 160 23.50 12.39 -11.62
CA ASN A 160 22.83 11.64 -10.56
C ASN A 160 23.84 11.01 -9.58
N THR A 161 25.03 10.64 -10.06
CA THR A 161 26.11 10.12 -9.22
C THR A 161 26.60 11.21 -8.26
N GLU A 162 26.79 12.44 -8.74
CA GLU A 162 27.13 13.58 -7.87
C GLU A 162 26.04 13.85 -6.81
N THR A 163 24.77 13.79 -7.21
CA THR A 163 23.62 13.96 -6.30
C THR A 163 23.55 12.84 -5.25
N ILE A 164 23.74 11.59 -5.66
CA ILE A 164 23.75 10.43 -4.75
C ILE A 164 24.95 10.50 -3.80
N THR A 165 26.13 10.87 -4.28
CA THR A 165 27.33 11.07 -3.45
C THR A 165 27.11 12.17 -2.42
N ASN A 166 26.48 13.28 -2.81
CA ASN A 166 26.16 14.38 -1.88
C ASN A 166 25.13 13.97 -0.81
N ILE A 167 24.13 13.15 -1.18
CA ILE A 167 23.16 12.59 -0.24
C ILE A 167 23.86 11.62 0.72
N LEU A 168 24.70 10.72 0.22
CA LEU A 168 25.43 9.76 1.05
C LEU A 168 26.39 10.46 2.02
N HIS A 169 27.11 11.48 1.56
CA HIS A 169 27.97 12.30 2.42
C HIS A 169 27.16 13.06 3.48
N SER A 170 25.98 13.58 3.14
CA SER A 170 25.09 14.24 4.08
C SER A 170 24.51 13.27 5.12
N LEU A 171 24.18 12.04 4.70
CA LEU A 171 23.73 10.97 5.59
C LEU A 171 24.84 10.49 6.51
N GLU A 172 26.07 10.34 6.00
CA GLU A 172 27.24 9.99 6.80
C GLU A 172 27.56 11.08 7.83
N THR A 173 27.52 12.35 7.42
CA THR A 173 27.74 13.49 8.32
C THR A 173 26.63 13.60 9.38
N THR A 174 25.36 13.35 8.99
CA THR A 174 24.22 13.36 9.93
C THR A 174 24.28 12.16 10.87
N ALA A 175 24.62 10.97 10.36
CA ALA A 175 24.77 9.76 11.16
C ALA A 175 25.97 9.87 12.12
N ALA A 176 27.07 10.46 11.69
CA ALA A 176 28.22 10.79 12.53
C ALA A 176 27.85 11.85 13.58
N ALA A 177 27.15 12.92 13.21
CA ALA A 177 26.65 13.90 14.16
C ALA A 177 25.68 13.28 15.18
N VAL A 178 24.83 12.33 14.79
CA VAL A 178 23.92 11.64 15.73
C VAL A 178 24.67 10.61 16.59
N ALA A 179 25.64 9.90 16.03
CA ALA A 179 26.45 8.90 16.75
C ALA A 179 27.42 9.55 17.74
N ASP A 180 28.06 10.67 17.37
CA ASP A 180 28.96 11.44 18.22
C ASP A 180 28.21 12.26 19.29
N ASN A 181 26.90 12.52 19.10
CA ASN A 181 26.07 13.20 20.10
C ASN A 181 25.30 12.26 21.05
N ASP A 182 25.50 10.93 21.02
CA ASP A 182 24.86 10.02 22.01
C ASP A 182 25.23 10.42 23.45
N GLU A 183 26.48 10.86 23.67
CA GLU A 183 26.94 11.34 24.97
C GLU A 183 26.31 12.69 25.36
N ALA A 184 26.16 13.62 24.41
CA ALA A 184 25.50 14.91 24.63
C ALA A 184 23.99 14.77 24.89
N ILE A 185 23.33 13.84 24.18
CA ILE A 185 21.91 13.51 24.36
C ILE A 185 21.69 12.85 25.72
N ARG A 186 22.54 11.88 26.11
CA ARG A 186 22.48 11.27 27.44
C ARG A 186 22.73 12.28 28.56
N ALA A 187 23.73 13.16 28.41
CA ALA A 187 24.01 14.23 29.36
C ALA A 187 22.81 15.18 29.48
N THR A 188 22.18 15.57 28.37
CA THR A 188 20.98 16.42 28.39
C THR A 188 19.80 15.75 29.09
N ILE A 189 19.56 14.46 28.85
CA ILE A 189 18.50 13.70 29.51
C ILE A 189 18.77 13.58 31.02
N GLN A 190 20.01 13.30 31.42
CA GLN A 190 20.42 13.23 32.82
C GLN A 190 20.29 14.59 33.52
N ASN A 191 20.77 15.66 32.90
CA ASN A 191 20.66 17.02 33.44
C ASN A 191 19.20 17.47 33.56
N THR A 192 18.35 17.11 32.60
CA THR A 192 16.91 17.39 32.65
C THR A 192 16.25 16.63 33.81
N ALA A 193 16.63 15.38 34.04
CA ALA A 193 16.13 14.60 35.17
C ALA A 193 16.55 15.22 36.52
N THR A 194 17.83 15.56 36.69
CA THR A 194 18.36 16.23 37.90
C THR A 194 17.71 17.59 38.15
N PHE A 195 17.53 18.40 37.10
CA PHE A 195 16.83 19.68 37.19
C PHE A 195 15.37 19.50 37.62
N THR A 196 14.67 18.52 37.03
CA THR A 196 13.26 18.23 37.35
C THR A 196 13.11 17.75 38.79
N GLU A 197 14.05 16.92 39.29
CA GLU A 197 14.09 16.50 40.68
C GLU A 197 14.37 17.68 41.63
N GLY A 198 15.31 18.55 41.28
CA GLY A 198 15.58 19.79 42.02
C GLY A 198 14.34 20.70 42.09
N LEU A 199 13.61 20.82 40.98
CA LEU A 199 12.39 21.61 40.88
C LEU A 199 11.25 21.00 41.71
N ALA A 200 11.08 19.68 41.70
CA ALA A 200 10.08 19.00 42.52
C ALA A 200 10.35 19.21 44.02
N ASN A 201 11.62 19.04 44.44
CA ASN A 201 12.04 19.30 45.81
C ASN A 201 11.87 20.77 46.22
N ALA A 202 12.10 21.70 45.29
CA ALA A 202 11.86 23.12 45.50
C ALA A 202 10.37 23.42 45.69
N SER A 203 9.51 22.83 44.85
CA SER A 203 8.05 22.96 44.94
C SER A 203 7.53 22.47 46.29
N GLU A 204 7.98 21.30 46.75
CA GLU A 204 7.57 20.74 48.05
C GLU A 204 8.00 21.64 49.23
N ARG A 205 9.17 22.26 49.14
CA ARG A 205 9.62 23.25 50.13
C ARG A 205 8.78 24.52 50.08
N LEU A 206 8.43 25.02 48.89
CA LEU A 206 7.55 26.18 48.74
C LEU A 206 6.15 25.92 49.29
N ASP A 207 5.61 24.71 49.11
CA ASP A 207 4.33 24.30 49.68
C ASP A 207 4.38 24.33 51.22
N ARG A 208 5.47 23.81 51.82
CA ARG A 208 5.69 23.88 53.27
C ARG A 208 5.82 25.31 53.78
N ILE A 209 6.56 26.16 53.07
CA ILE A 209 6.69 27.58 53.41
C ILE A 209 5.33 28.27 53.38
N THR A 210 4.50 27.98 52.37
CA THR A 210 3.15 28.54 52.23
C THR A 210 2.24 28.09 53.39
N LEU A 211 2.28 26.80 53.75
CA LEU A 211 1.54 26.26 54.89
C LEU A 211 2.00 26.85 56.23
N SER A 212 3.30 27.06 56.41
CA SER A 212 3.82 27.74 57.61
C SER A 212 3.38 29.20 57.63
N LEU A 213 3.47 29.94 56.52
CA LEU A 213 2.98 31.32 56.44
C LEU A 213 1.49 31.46 56.76
N ASP A 214 0.65 30.52 56.30
CA ASP A 214 -0.77 30.48 56.64
C ASP A 214 -1.01 30.27 58.14
N LYS A 215 -0.17 29.47 58.81
CA LYS A 215 -0.19 29.31 60.28
C LYS A 215 0.31 30.54 61.04
N LEU A 216 1.36 31.20 60.53
CA LEU A 216 1.89 32.45 61.10
C LEU A 216 0.87 33.58 61.08
N LEU A 217 0.04 33.64 60.04
CA LEU A 217 -1.02 34.62 59.89
C LEU A 217 -2.26 34.31 60.76
N ALA A 218 -2.36 33.10 61.29
CA ALA A 218 -3.47 32.63 62.11
C ALA A 218 -3.24 32.72 63.62
N ASP A 219 -1.97 32.73 64.10
CA ASP A 219 -1.63 32.75 65.53
C ASP A 219 -0.56 33.80 65.90
N ASP A 220 -0.86 34.68 66.85
CA ASP A 220 0.03 35.71 67.44
C ASP A 220 1.06 35.12 68.46
N ALA A 221 1.73 34.02 68.11
CA ALA A 221 2.59 33.28 69.05
C ALA A 221 4.11 33.46 68.80
N PRO A 222 4.96 33.39 69.84
CA PRO A 222 6.44 33.35 69.68
C PRO A 222 6.95 32.15 68.87
N GLU A 223 6.15 31.09 68.73
CA GLU A 223 6.41 29.93 67.85
C GLU A 223 6.43 30.35 66.37
N ALA A 224 5.66 31.38 66.02
CA ALA A 224 5.58 31.93 64.68
C ALA A 224 6.94 32.49 64.21
N VAL A 225 7.65 33.17 65.11
CA VAL A 225 8.97 33.74 64.83
C VAL A 225 10.03 32.65 64.62
N ALA A 226 9.91 31.53 65.34
CA ALA A 226 10.83 30.40 65.19
C ALA A 226 10.61 29.69 63.84
N GLU A 227 9.36 29.49 63.44
CA GLU A 227 8.99 28.85 62.16
C GLU A 227 9.38 29.74 60.96
N ALA A 228 9.16 31.06 61.06
CA ALA A 228 9.63 32.03 60.05
C ALA A 228 11.16 32.00 59.87
N LYS A 229 11.92 31.85 60.97
CA LYS A 229 13.38 31.75 60.91
C LYS A 229 13.84 30.45 60.25
N ALA A 230 13.14 29.34 60.49
CA ALA A 230 13.41 28.06 59.84
C ALA A 230 13.13 28.15 58.33
N THR A 231 11.98 28.70 57.95
CA THR A 231 11.61 28.99 56.56
C THR A 231 12.66 29.83 55.82
N LEU A 232 13.16 30.91 56.44
CA LEU A 232 14.20 31.75 55.85
C LEU A 232 15.53 31.00 55.65
N SER A 233 15.83 30.03 56.53
CA SER A 233 17.00 29.17 56.36
C SER A 233 16.81 28.20 55.19
N ASP A 234 15.65 27.56 55.10
CA ASP A 234 15.34 26.62 54.02
C ASP A 234 15.32 27.30 52.65
N LEU A 235 14.82 28.54 52.60
CA LEU A 235 14.81 29.37 51.39
C LEU A 235 16.23 29.75 50.94
N ARG A 236 17.14 30.03 51.88
CA ARG A 236 18.57 30.26 51.55
C ARG A 236 19.24 29.01 50.98
N VAL A 237 18.96 27.85 51.55
CA VAL A 237 19.48 26.57 51.05
C VAL A 237 18.96 26.29 49.65
N LEU A 238 17.67 26.54 49.41
CA LEU A 238 17.06 26.38 48.09
C LEU A 238 17.69 27.32 47.04
N ILE A 239 17.88 28.60 47.39
CA ILE A 239 18.53 29.56 46.50
C ILE A 239 19.95 29.10 46.14
N ALA A 240 20.71 28.58 47.11
CA ALA A 240 22.05 28.06 46.87
C ALA A 240 22.05 26.82 45.96
N SER A 241 21.10 25.89 46.15
CA SER A 241 20.96 24.73 45.26
C SER A 241 20.55 25.13 43.84
N LEU A 242 19.64 26.10 43.68
CA LEU A 242 19.24 26.60 42.36
C LEU A 242 20.40 27.31 41.66
N GLN A 243 21.20 28.10 42.38
CA GLN A 243 22.42 28.70 41.83
C GLN A 243 23.41 27.65 41.35
N GLY A 244 23.66 26.60 42.14
CA GLY A 244 24.56 25.51 41.73
C GLY A 244 24.09 24.79 40.46
N VAL A 245 22.80 24.48 40.36
CA VAL A 245 22.23 23.85 39.16
C VAL A 245 22.31 24.77 37.94
N VAL A 246 22.04 26.06 38.12
CA VAL A 246 22.15 27.05 37.02
C VAL A 246 23.60 27.20 36.57
N ASP A 247 24.55 27.29 37.49
CA ASP A 247 25.97 27.47 37.19
C ASP A 247 26.56 26.22 36.50
N GLU A 248 26.20 25.01 36.96
CA GLU A 248 26.66 23.75 36.34
C GLU A 248 26.06 23.49 34.96
N ASN A 249 24.89 24.06 34.65
CA ASN A 249 24.20 23.83 33.38
C ASN A 249 24.26 25.02 32.43
N ALA A 250 24.75 26.19 32.85
CA ALA A 250 24.81 27.40 32.03
C ALA A 250 25.62 27.21 30.74
N GLU A 251 26.78 26.56 30.83
CA GLU A 251 27.68 26.33 29.69
C GLU A 251 27.12 25.28 28.71
N PRO A 252 26.67 24.08 29.13
CA PRO A 252 25.98 23.13 28.25
C PRO A 252 24.71 23.70 27.60
N LEU A 253 23.91 24.48 28.34
CA LEU A 253 22.70 25.12 27.82
C LEU A 253 23.02 26.22 26.80
N ALA A 254 24.09 26.99 27.01
CA ALA A 254 24.55 27.98 26.03
C ALA A 254 25.02 27.32 24.74
N ILE A 255 25.80 26.23 24.83
CA ILE A 255 26.27 25.46 23.68
C ILE A 255 25.08 24.86 22.91
N PHE A 256 24.09 24.27 23.61
CA PHE A 256 22.89 23.74 22.98
C PHE A 256 22.03 24.83 22.33
N ALA A 257 21.89 25.99 22.98
CA ALA A 257 21.11 27.12 22.45
C ALA A 257 21.76 27.76 21.21
N GLU A 258 23.10 27.90 21.19
CA GLU A 258 23.82 28.47 20.05
C GLU A 258 24.02 27.46 18.91
N GLN A 259 24.38 26.21 19.22
CA GLN A 259 24.81 25.22 18.22
C GLN A 259 23.73 24.18 17.88
N GLY A 260 22.89 23.80 18.85
CA GLY A 260 21.80 22.84 18.63
C GLY A 260 20.64 23.45 17.86
N LEU A 261 20.14 24.62 18.28
CA LEU A 261 19.01 25.29 17.61
C LEU A 261 19.36 25.77 16.19
N SER A 262 20.61 26.17 15.95
CA SER A 262 21.08 26.60 14.61
C SER A 262 21.23 25.44 13.63
N GLN A 263 21.45 24.20 14.09
CA GLN A 263 21.53 23.00 13.26
C GLN A 263 20.17 22.31 13.05
N VAL A 264 19.26 22.41 14.01
CA VAL A 264 17.91 21.83 13.91
C VAL A 264 17.06 22.52 12.84
N GLY A 265 17.15 23.86 12.71
CA GLY A 265 16.42 24.62 11.69
C GLY A 265 16.66 24.15 10.24
N PRO A 266 17.92 24.14 9.76
CA PRO A 266 18.27 23.64 8.43
C PRO A 266 17.86 22.17 8.22
N THR A 267 18.03 21.32 9.23
CA THR A 267 17.69 19.88 9.16
C THR A 267 16.19 19.66 8.95
N PHE A 268 15.33 20.44 9.62
CA PHE A 268 13.88 20.38 9.42
C PHE A 268 13.45 20.90 8.05
N VAL A 269 14.13 21.93 7.52
CA VAL A 269 13.88 22.44 6.17
C VAL A 269 14.26 21.41 5.12
N GLU A 270 15.41 20.75 5.29
CA GLU A 270 15.92 19.72 4.38
C GLU A 270 15.07 18.45 4.44
N ALA A 271 14.70 17.98 5.64
CA ALA A 271 13.77 16.87 5.80
C ALA A 271 12.41 17.16 5.14
N ARG A 272 11.90 18.39 5.27
CA ARG A 272 10.64 18.79 4.61
C ARG A 272 10.78 18.90 3.10
N ARG A 273 11.94 19.29 2.57
CA ARG A 273 12.22 19.23 1.12
C ARG A 273 12.25 17.79 0.63
N THR A 274 12.99 16.91 1.31
CA THR A 274 13.08 15.48 0.99
C THR A 274 11.70 14.82 1.01
N LEU A 275 10.88 15.09 2.02
CA LEU A 275 9.52 14.56 2.10
C LEU A 275 8.62 15.08 0.98
N ARG A 276 8.74 16.34 0.56
CA ARG A 276 7.99 16.87 -0.59
C ARG A 276 8.43 16.22 -1.89
N THR A 277 9.74 16.03 -2.09
CA THR A 277 10.28 15.34 -3.27
C THR A 277 9.78 13.90 -3.32
N LEU A 278 9.81 13.19 -2.20
CA LEU A 278 9.25 11.84 -2.09
C LEU A 278 7.74 11.80 -2.35
N ASP A 279 6.98 12.71 -1.77
CA ASP A 279 5.52 12.83 -1.97
C ASP A 279 5.17 13.21 -3.42
N GLN A 280 6.03 13.96 -4.09
CA GLN A 280 5.88 14.30 -5.51
C GLN A 280 6.20 13.10 -6.40
N ILE A 281 7.26 12.34 -6.12
CA ILE A 281 7.58 11.09 -6.82
C ILE A 281 6.46 10.06 -6.64
N LEU A 282 5.96 9.90 -5.41
CA LEU A 282 4.89 8.94 -5.11
C LEU A 282 3.57 9.32 -5.81
N ARG A 283 3.23 10.61 -5.86
CA ARG A 283 2.06 11.08 -6.61
C ARG A 283 2.22 10.98 -8.12
N GLU A 284 3.43 11.18 -8.65
CA GLU A 284 3.74 11.00 -10.08
C GLU A 284 3.56 9.52 -10.47
N ILE A 285 4.04 8.60 -9.61
CA ILE A 285 3.90 7.15 -9.78
C ILE A 285 2.42 6.71 -9.67
N ASP A 286 1.64 7.28 -8.75
CA ASP A 286 0.21 6.94 -8.59
C ASP A 286 -0.63 7.48 -9.76
N ARG A 287 -0.24 8.62 -10.34
CA ARG A 287 -0.98 9.30 -11.40
C ARG A 287 -0.67 8.75 -12.79
N ASP A 288 0.57 8.31 -13.02
CA ASP A 288 0.97 7.64 -14.26
C ASP A 288 2.03 6.55 -14.01
N PRO A 289 1.61 5.39 -13.45
CA PRO A 289 2.53 4.30 -13.16
C PRO A 289 3.16 3.73 -14.43
N ARG A 290 2.52 3.92 -15.60
CA ARG A 290 3.03 3.49 -16.89
C ARG A 290 4.02 4.49 -17.46
N GLY A 291 3.73 5.79 -17.45
CA GLY A 291 4.64 6.84 -17.98
C GLY A 291 5.95 6.97 -17.21
N TYR A 292 5.96 6.80 -15.87
CA TYR A 292 7.19 6.83 -15.10
C TYR A 292 8.06 5.57 -15.28
N LEU A 293 7.43 4.38 -15.37
CA LEU A 293 8.13 3.11 -15.59
C LEU A 293 8.52 2.87 -17.07
N LEU A 294 7.83 3.52 -18.02
CA LEU A 294 8.06 3.43 -19.46
C LEU A 294 8.72 4.69 -20.05
N GLY A 295 8.93 5.75 -19.28
CA GLY A 295 9.84 6.86 -19.63
C GLY A 295 9.33 7.82 -20.71
N GLU A 296 8.03 7.81 -21.01
CA GLU A 296 7.42 8.79 -21.91
C GLU A 296 6.85 9.98 -21.12
N SER A 297 7.71 10.79 -20.51
CA SER A 297 7.32 12.13 -20.06
C SER A 297 7.33 13.08 -21.25
N THR A 298 6.19 13.23 -21.92
CA THR A 298 6.01 14.28 -22.94
C THR A 298 6.03 15.64 -22.23
N PRO A 299 6.92 16.59 -22.55
CA PRO A 299 6.92 17.90 -21.91
C PRO A 299 5.67 18.69 -22.36
N GLN A 300 4.77 19.00 -21.42
CA GLN A 300 3.71 19.98 -21.66
C GLN A 300 4.33 21.37 -21.85
N HIS A 301 4.48 21.80 -23.10
CA HIS A 301 4.72 23.20 -23.43
C HIS A 301 3.46 24.01 -23.13
N GLN A 302 3.50 24.81 -22.06
CA GLN A 302 2.62 25.97 -21.91
C GLN A 302 3.02 27.00 -22.97
N GLY A 303 2.25 27.07 -24.06
CA GLY A 303 2.30 28.18 -25.00
C GLY A 303 1.69 29.43 -24.36
N GLY A 304 2.56 30.31 -23.86
CA GLY A 304 2.24 31.70 -23.57
C GLY A 304 2.09 32.49 -24.87
N GLY A 305 1.18 33.46 -24.85
CA GLY A 305 0.64 34.13 -26.02
C GLY A 305 1.56 35.14 -26.70
N GLU A 306 1.12 35.51 -27.91
CA GLU A 306 1.31 36.80 -28.55
C GLU A 306 -0.07 37.45 -28.80
#